data_AF-A0A316E278-F1
#
_entry.id   AF-A0A316E278-F1
#
_cell.length_a   1.000
_cell.length_b   1.000
_cell.length_c   1.000
_cell.angle_alpha   90.00
_cell.angle_beta   90.00
_cell.angle_gamma   90.00
#
_symmetry.space_group_name_H-M   'P 1'
#
loop_
_entity.id
_entity.type
_entity.pdbx_description
1 polymer ?
#
loop_
_entity_poly.entity_id
_entity_poly.type
_entity_poly.pdbx_seq_one_letter_code
_entity_poly.pdbx_strand_id
1 'polypeptide(L)'
;MKKITNITLVLCAMLISGTTFAQRGGQGGGQQGPPPIPSSKEIKAMVSDLAEEISLNEDQETEILALYTAHFKEVKKKTSSGRPDRDEMEALKNDFEEEVNAVLTDEQQKLFKAYQKKNSQKKGKR
;
A
#
# COMPACT_ATOMS: atom_id res chain seq x y z
N MET A 1 -5.79 55.36 -27.72
CA MET A 1 -7.09 55.27 -28.40
C MET A 1 -6.88 54.90 -29.86
N LYS A 2 -7.33 53.71 -30.27
CA LYS A 2 -7.81 53.37 -31.63
C LYS A 2 -8.25 51.91 -31.58
N LYS A 3 -9.56 51.72 -31.39
CA LYS A 3 -10.26 50.45 -31.54
C LYS A 3 -10.36 50.20 -33.04
N ILE A 4 -9.93 49.03 -33.51
CA ILE A 4 -10.21 48.59 -34.88
C ILE A 4 -10.97 47.27 -34.76
N THR A 5 -12.26 47.41 -34.97
CA THR A 5 -13.28 46.37 -35.06
C THR A 5 -13.11 45.65 -36.38
N ASN A 6 -12.89 44.34 -36.39
CA ASN A 6 -13.05 43.51 -37.59
C ASN A 6 -14.07 42.41 -37.32
N ILE A 7 -15.19 42.59 -38.02
CA ILE A 7 -16.28 41.66 -38.24
C ILE A 7 -15.77 40.56 -39.16
N THR A 8 -15.80 39.30 -38.70
CA THR A 8 -15.78 38.15 -39.60
C THR A 8 -16.86 37.18 -39.14
N LEU A 9 -17.97 37.22 -39.86
CA LEU A 9 -19.07 36.27 -39.83
C LEU A 9 -18.70 35.13 -40.78
N VAL A 10 -18.42 33.93 -40.25
CA VAL A 10 -18.42 32.69 -41.02
C VAL A 10 -19.34 31.71 -40.31
N LEU A 11 -20.56 31.65 -40.82
CA LEU A 11 -21.57 30.61 -40.59
C LEU A 11 -21.26 29.47 -41.56
N CYS A 12 -20.79 28.34 -41.05
CA CYS A 12 -20.92 27.05 -41.70
C CYS A 12 -21.48 26.06 -40.67
N ALA A 13 -22.80 25.87 -40.75
CA ALA A 13 -23.50 24.82 -40.05
C ALA A 13 -23.19 23.47 -40.70
N MET A 14 -22.76 22.48 -39.91
CA MET A 14 -23.20 21.11 -40.09
C MET A 14 -23.04 20.33 -38.78
N LEU A 15 -24.17 20.14 -38.11
CA LEU A 15 -24.40 19.18 -37.06
C LEU A 15 -24.47 17.79 -37.69
N ILE A 16 -23.61 16.85 -37.28
CA ILE A 16 -24.04 15.46 -37.08
C ILE A 16 -23.33 14.92 -35.83
N SER A 17 -24.16 14.63 -34.83
CA SER A 17 -23.83 13.92 -33.62
C SER A 17 -23.20 12.56 -33.92
N GLY A 18 -21.98 12.39 -33.49
CA GLY A 18 -21.34 11.09 -33.34
C GLY A 18 -20.55 11.11 -32.04
N THR A 19 -21.24 10.94 -30.91
CA THR A 19 -20.59 10.57 -29.64
C THR A 19 -20.10 9.13 -29.78
N THR A 20 -19.08 8.91 -30.58
CA THR A 20 -18.26 7.72 -30.48
C THR A 20 -17.25 7.97 -29.38
N PHE A 21 -17.71 7.81 -28.13
CA PHE A 21 -16.81 7.32 -27.08
C PHE A 21 -16.37 5.92 -27.52
N ALA A 22 -15.41 5.87 -28.44
CA ALA A 22 -14.64 4.68 -28.69
C ALA A 22 -14.02 4.31 -27.35
N GLN A 23 -14.44 3.16 -26.85
CA GLN A 23 -13.94 2.49 -25.67
C GLN A 23 -12.43 2.68 -25.57
N ARG A 24 -12.00 3.66 -24.76
CA ARG A 24 -10.65 3.63 -24.19
C ARG A 24 -10.71 2.48 -23.21
N GLY A 25 -10.39 1.30 -23.74
CA GLY A 25 -10.48 0.02 -23.08
C GLY A 25 -10.05 0.15 -21.63
N GLY A 26 -10.95 -0.25 -20.74
CA GLY A 26 -10.61 -0.53 -19.36
C GLY A 26 -9.36 -1.40 -19.35
N GLN A 27 -8.24 -0.81 -18.96
CA GLN A 27 -7.08 -1.58 -18.60
C GLN A 27 -7.38 -2.15 -17.23
N GLY A 28 -7.93 -3.36 -17.29
CA GLY A 28 -8.20 -4.32 -16.23
C GLY A 28 -7.89 -3.83 -14.82
N GLY A 29 -8.96 -3.57 -14.07
CA GLY A 29 -9.04 -3.95 -12.67
C GLY A 29 -8.93 -5.47 -12.55
N GLY A 30 -7.78 -6.02 -12.96
CA GLY A 30 -7.41 -7.38 -12.66
C GLY A 30 -7.37 -7.46 -11.15
N GLN A 31 -8.21 -8.33 -10.62
CA GLN A 31 -8.22 -8.72 -9.22
C GLN A 31 -6.80 -9.17 -8.86
N GLN A 32 -5.96 -8.23 -8.44
CA GLN A 32 -4.62 -8.52 -7.98
C GLN A 32 -4.84 -9.40 -6.76
N GLY A 33 -4.42 -10.66 -6.89
CA GLY A 33 -4.41 -11.59 -5.77
C GLY A 33 -3.66 -10.98 -4.58
N PRO A 34 -3.78 -11.59 -3.40
CA PRO A 34 -3.01 -11.14 -2.24
C PRO A 34 -1.53 -10.97 -2.61
N PRO A 35 -0.87 -9.92 -2.10
CA PRO A 35 0.53 -9.68 -2.42
C PRO A 35 1.38 -10.92 -2.07
N PRO A 36 2.45 -11.19 -2.82
CA PRO A 36 3.31 -12.33 -2.55
C PRO A 36 3.92 -12.22 -1.15
N ILE A 37 4.17 -13.37 -0.51
CA ILE A 37 4.89 -13.43 0.76
C ILE A 37 6.32 -12.94 0.52
N PRO A 38 6.82 -11.98 1.32
CA PRO A 38 8.17 -11.46 1.15
C PRO A 38 9.22 -12.54 1.42
N SER A 39 10.32 -12.47 0.68
CA SER A 39 11.54 -13.24 0.90
C SER A 39 12.27 -12.77 2.17
N SER A 40 13.22 -13.58 2.67
CA SER A 40 14.04 -13.18 3.83
C SER A 40 14.81 -11.88 3.59
N LYS A 41 15.25 -11.61 2.35
CA LYS A 41 15.92 -10.35 2.01
C LYS A 41 14.97 -9.16 2.08
N GLU A 42 13.74 -9.32 1.59
CA GLU A 42 12.72 -8.28 1.68
C GLU A 42 12.29 -8.04 3.13
N ILE A 43 12.16 -9.09 3.94
CA ILE A 43 11.89 -8.96 5.37
C ILE A 43 12.99 -8.12 6.06
N LYS A 44 14.27 -8.41 5.79
CA LYS A 44 15.38 -7.60 6.31
C LYS A 44 15.28 -6.14 5.87
N ALA A 45 14.98 -5.87 4.60
CA ALA A 45 14.81 -4.51 4.10
C ALA A 45 13.63 -3.79 4.79
N MET A 46 12.50 -4.49 4.98
CA MET A 46 11.34 -3.93 5.68
C MET A 46 11.68 -3.54 7.13
N VAL A 47 12.49 -4.35 7.82
CA VAL A 47 12.91 -4.07 9.20
C VAL A 47 13.94 -2.95 9.25
N SER A 48 14.87 -2.91 8.30
CA SER A 48 15.82 -1.79 8.15
C SER A 48 15.09 -0.46 7.89
N ASP A 49 14.11 -0.43 6.98
CA ASP A 49 13.29 0.75 6.70
C ASP A 49 12.52 1.20 7.95
N LEU A 50 12.01 0.24 8.73
CA LEU A 50 11.34 0.52 9.99
C LEU A 50 12.32 1.08 11.03
N ALA A 51 13.50 0.48 11.15
CA ALA A 51 14.56 0.91 12.06
C ALA A 51 14.96 2.36 11.81
N GLU A 52 15.11 2.75 10.54
CA GLU A 52 15.38 4.13 10.15
C GLU A 52 14.22 5.08 10.48
N GLU A 53 12.97 4.69 10.19
CA GLU A 53 11.82 5.58 10.40
C GLU A 53 11.50 5.81 11.89
N ILE A 54 11.67 4.79 12.74
CA ILE A 54 11.32 4.89 14.17
C ILE A 54 12.53 4.86 15.11
N SER A 55 13.75 4.91 14.56
CA SER A 55 15.00 4.92 15.32
C SER A 55 15.12 3.73 16.28
N LEU A 56 15.05 2.50 15.72
CA LEU A 56 15.33 1.29 16.50
C LEU A 56 16.82 1.19 16.83
N ASN A 57 17.14 0.64 17.99
CA ASN A 57 18.51 0.23 18.30
C ASN A 57 18.79 -1.20 17.76
N GLU A 58 20.05 -1.63 17.81
CA GLU A 58 20.50 -2.92 17.24
C GLU A 58 19.79 -4.13 17.87
N ASP A 59 19.53 -4.09 19.18
CA ASP A 59 18.85 -5.17 19.90
C ASP A 59 17.38 -5.25 19.46
N GLN A 60 16.68 -4.11 19.43
CA GLN A 60 15.29 -4.01 18.98
C GLN A 60 15.15 -4.42 17.51
N GLU A 61 16.08 -4.02 16.63
CA GLU A 61 16.07 -4.40 15.23
C GLU A 61 16.21 -5.92 15.07
N THR A 62 17.10 -6.53 15.86
CA THR A 62 17.30 -7.99 15.86
C THR A 62 16.04 -8.74 16.33
N GLU A 63 15.42 -8.29 17.42
CA GLU A 63 14.17 -8.86 17.93
C GLU A 63 13.02 -8.70 16.92
N ILE A 64 12.84 -7.50 16.37
CA ILE A 64 11.80 -7.22 15.38
C ILE A 64 12.02 -8.03 14.09
N LEU A 65 13.27 -8.24 13.67
CA LEU A 65 13.58 -9.12 12.55
C LEU A 65 13.12 -10.56 12.79
N ALA A 66 13.31 -11.07 14.01
CA ALA A 66 12.83 -12.38 14.39
C ALA A 66 11.29 -12.45 14.36
N LEU A 67 10.61 -11.44 14.90
CA LEU A 67 9.14 -11.33 14.89
C LEU A 67 8.57 -11.30 13.46
N TYR A 68 9.12 -10.45 12.59
CA TYR A 68 8.69 -10.38 11.18
C TYR A 68 8.91 -11.71 10.45
N THR A 69 10.05 -12.37 10.71
CA THR A 69 10.37 -13.67 10.11
C THR A 69 9.38 -14.74 10.56
N ALA A 70 9.06 -14.79 11.86
CA ALA A 70 8.08 -15.71 12.42
C ALA A 70 6.67 -15.45 11.88
N HIS A 71 6.24 -14.18 11.86
CA HIS A 71 4.96 -13.76 11.31
C HIS A 71 4.78 -14.24 9.87
N PHE A 72 5.70 -13.90 8.96
CA PHE A 72 5.58 -14.29 7.56
C PHE A 72 5.69 -15.80 7.33
N LYS A 73 6.39 -16.54 8.20
CA LYS A 73 6.41 -18.01 8.17
C LYS A 73 5.02 -18.58 8.50
N GLU A 74 4.34 -18.06 9.51
CA GLU A 74 2.97 -18.49 9.84
C GLU A 74 1.96 -18.06 8.78
N VAL A 75 2.06 -16.83 8.26
CA VAL A 75 1.22 -16.41 7.11
C VAL A 75 1.40 -17.35 5.92
N LYS A 76 2.65 -17.71 5.58
CA LYS A 76 2.93 -18.67 4.50
C LYS A 76 2.29 -20.03 4.76
N LYS A 77 2.36 -20.53 5.99
CA LYS A 77 1.72 -21.81 6.37
C LYS A 77 0.21 -21.76 6.17
N LYS A 78 -0.46 -20.70 6.64
CA LYS A 78 -1.92 -20.52 6.54
C LYS A 78 -2.42 -20.29 5.11
N THR A 79 -1.60 -19.66 4.26
CA THR A 79 -1.94 -19.35 2.86
C THR A 79 -1.56 -20.47 1.87
N SER A 80 -0.71 -21.42 2.28
CA SER A 80 -0.22 -22.48 1.40
C SER A 80 -1.31 -23.42 0.87
N SER A 81 -2.40 -23.59 1.60
CA SER A 81 -3.52 -24.48 1.25
C SER A 81 -4.72 -23.76 0.63
N GLY A 82 -4.63 -22.46 0.35
CA GLY A 82 -5.71 -21.68 -0.25
C GLY A 82 -5.94 -20.35 0.47
N ARG A 83 -7.10 -19.72 0.24
CA ARG A 83 -7.47 -18.47 0.91
C ARG A 83 -7.71 -18.76 2.40
N PRO A 84 -6.93 -18.18 3.32
CA PRO A 84 -7.12 -18.38 4.75
C PRO A 84 -8.39 -17.69 5.24
N ASP A 85 -8.87 -18.12 6.42
CA ASP A 85 -9.95 -17.45 7.11
C ASP A 85 -9.57 -16.00 7.44
N ARG A 86 -10.53 -15.09 7.31
CA ARG A 86 -10.26 -13.66 7.49
C ARG A 86 -9.98 -13.32 8.95
N ASP A 87 -10.75 -13.90 9.87
CA ASP A 87 -10.65 -13.61 11.29
C ASP A 87 -9.35 -14.20 11.84
N GLU A 88 -8.95 -15.37 11.34
CA GLU A 88 -7.64 -15.97 11.64
C GLU A 88 -6.47 -15.07 11.18
N MET A 89 -6.56 -14.50 9.97
CA MET A 89 -5.52 -13.59 9.47
C MET A 89 -5.49 -12.26 10.24
N GLU A 90 -6.64 -11.78 10.71
CA GLU A 90 -6.74 -10.58 11.54
C GLU A 90 -6.16 -10.83 12.93
N ALA A 91 -6.44 -11.98 13.55
CA ALA A 91 -5.82 -12.39 14.81
C ALA A 91 -4.30 -12.48 14.68
N LEU A 92 -3.79 -13.17 13.66
CA LEU A 92 -2.35 -13.33 13.42
C LEU A 92 -1.65 -11.97 13.21
N LYS A 93 -2.34 -11.02 12.58
CA LYS A 93 -1.85 -9.63 12.45
C LYS A 93 -1.83 -8.91 13.80
N ASN A 94 -2.88 -9.02 14.59
CA ASN A 94 -2.99 -8.35 15.88
C ASN A 94 -1.95 -8.89 16.88
N ASP A 95 -1.81 -10.21 16.99
CA ASP A 95 -0.81 -10.87 17.85
C ASP A 95 0.60 -10.37 17.51
N PHE A 96 0.93 -10.32 16.21
CA PHE A 96 2.20 -9.79 15.73
C PHE A 96 2.40 -8.30 16.07
N GLU A 97 1.36 -7.46 15.93
CA GLU A 97 1.45 -6.06 16.32
C GLU A 97 1.65 -5.88 17.83
N GLU A 98 1.04 -6.73 18.66
CA GLU A 98 1.24 -6.74 20.11
C GLU A 98 2.68 -7.11 20.47
N GLU A 99 3.21 -8.18 19.88
CA GLU A 99 4.61 -8.60 20.07
C GLU A 99 5.60 -7.51 19.65
N VAL A 100 5.38 -6.85 18.52
CA VAL A 100 6.23 -5.72 18.10
C VAL A 100 6.14 -4.56 19.09
N ASN A 101 4.94 -4.17 19.53
CA ASN A 101 4.79 -3.06 20.48
C ASN A 101 5.48 -3.33 21.83
N ALA A 102 5.56 -4.60 22.26
CA ALA A 102 6.24 -4.98 23.50
C ALA A 102 7.77 -4.74 23.46
N VAL A 103 8.37 -4.72 22.27
CA VAL A 103 9.80 -4.42 22.05
C VAL A 103 10.07 -2.91 22.00
N LEU A 104 9.04 -2.11 21.69
CA LEU A 104 9.16 -0.68 21.45
C LEU A 104 8.98 0.15 22.72
N THR A 105 9.69 1.26 22.81
CA THR A 105 9.40 2.33 23.78
C THR A 105 8.10 3.07 23.42
N ASP A 106 7.51 3.77 24.39
CA ASP A 106 6.28 4.55 24.19
C ASP A 106 6.34 5.55 23.02
N GLU A 107 7.51 6.16 22.80
CA GLU A 107 7.71 7.09 21.68
C GLU A 107 7.78 6.34 20.34
N GLN A 108 8.53 5.25 20.28
CA GLN A 108 8.63 4.39 19.11
C GLN A 108 7.27 3.76 18.74
N GLN A 109 6.42 3.40 19.72
CA GLN A 109 5.07 2.90 19.47
C GLN A 109 4.19 3.93 18.73
N LYS A 110 4.32 5.23 19.06
CA LYS A 110 3.58 6.29 18.36
C LYS A 110 4.05 6.43 16.91
N LEU A 111 5.37 6.39 16.70
CA LEU A 111 5.97 6.43 15.37
C LEU A 111 5.61 5.19 14.55
N PHE A 112 5.59 4.02 15.17
CA PHE A 112 5.17 2.76 14.54
C PHE A 112 3.72 2.84 14.06
N LYS A 113 2.78 3.32 14.88
CA LYS A 113 1.38 3.55 14.46
C LYS A 113 1.28 4.51 13.26
N ALA A 114 2.08 5.57 13.25
CA ALA A 114 2.13 6.50 12.11
C ALA A 114 2.69 5.84 10.84
N TYR A 115 3.77 5.06 10.98
CA TYR A 115 4.36 4.26 9.90
C TYR A 115 3.34 3.28 9.31
N GLN A 116 2.60 2.55 10.14
CA GLN A 116 1.55 1.62 9.70
C GLN A 116 0.44 2.33 8.92
N LYS A 117 -0.02 3.49 9.38
CA LYS A 117 -1.02 4.31 8.69
C LYS A 117 -0.51 4.80 7.33
N LYS A 118 0.74 5.27 7.27
CA LYS A 118 1.42 5.68 6.02
C LYS A 118 1.50 4.52 5.02
N ASN A 119 1.86 3.32 5.47
CA ASN A 119 2.00 2.15 4.60
C ASN A 119 0.66 1.55 4.14
N SER A 120 -0.37 1.55 4.98
CA SER A 120 -1.72 1.10 4.58
C SER A 120 -2.35 2.02 3.53
N GLN A 121 -2.18 3.34 3.66
CA GLN A 121 -2.65 4.31 2.67
C GLN A 121 -1.93 4.16 1.31
N LYS A 122 -0.64 3.83 1.31
CA LYS A 122 0.10 3.54 0.06
C LYS A 122 -0.45 2.30 -0.64
N LYS A 123 -0.92 1.29 0.08
CA LYS A 123 -1.52 0.07 -0.52
C LYS A 123 -2.89 0.33 -1.13
N GLY A 124 -3.72 1.19 -0.51
CA GLY A 124 -5.06 1.52 -1.04
C GLY A 124 -5.09 2.50 -2.21
N LYS A 125 -3.95 3.13 -2.54
CA LYS A 125 -3.81 4.06 -3.68
C LYS A 125 -3.24 3.40 -4.95
N ARG A 126 -3.00 2.08 -4.94
CA ARG A 126 -2.44 1.32 -6.06
C ARG A 126 -3.53 0.60 -6.84
#